data_AF-A0A528AIG8-F1
#
_entry.id   AF-A0A528AIG8-F1
#
_cell.length_a   1.000
_cell.length_b   1.000
_cell.length_c   1.000
_cell.angle_alpha   90.00
_cell.angle_beta   90.00
_cell.angle_gamma   90.00
#
_symmetry.space_group_name_H-M   'P 1'
#
loop_
_entity.id
_entity.type
_entity.pdbx_description
1 polymer ?
#
loop_
_entity_poly.entity_id
_entity_poly.type
_entity_poly.pdbx_seq_one_letter_code
_entity_poly.pdbx_strand_id
1 'polypeptide(L)' 'VVSSGAIALGRTILGLGKRALKLEESQAAAAVGQIALAGAWSDALGKGSLKSGQILLTLGDTEERRRYL' A
#
# COMPACT_ATOMS: atom_id res chain seq x y z
N VAL A 1 11.76 3.12 1.16
CA VAL A 1 11.43 2.94 -0.28
C VAL A 1 10.06 3.54 -0.55
N VAL A 2 9.81 4.08 -1.75
CA VAL A 2 8.47 4.45 -2.22
C VAL A 2 8.11 3.45 -3.32
N SER A 3 6.98 2.77 -3.18
CA SER A 3 6.61 1.66 -4.07
C SER A 3 5.11 1.73 -4.38
N SER A 4 4.79 1.53 -5.66
CA SER A 4 3.43 1.38 -6.17
C SER A 4 3.00 -0.08 -6.13
N GLY A 5 1.78 -0.40 -6.60
CA GLY A 5 1.36 -1.79 -6.88
C GLY A 5 0.31 -2.37 -5.94
N ALA A 6 -0.07 -1.66 -4.88
CA ALA A 6 -1.10 -2.11 -3.93
C ALA A 6 -2.43 -2.47 -4.63
N ILE A 7 -2.95 -1.62 -5.52
CA ILE A 7 -4.19 -1.91 -6.25
C ILE A 7 -4.03 -3.18 -7.12
N ALA A 8 -2.90 -3.34 -7.82
CA ALA A 8 -2.69 -4.50 -8.68
C ALA A 8 -2.67 -5.81 -7.88
N LEU A 9 -1.99 -5.82 -6.72
CA LEU A 9 -1.99 -6.96 -5.81
C LEU A 9 -3.38 -7.25 -5.25
N GLY A 10 -4.05 -6.23 -4.73
CA GLY A 10 -5.38 -6.39 -4.15
C GLY A 10 -6.43 -6.83 -5.15
N ARG A 11 -6.33 -6.41 -6.42
CA ARG A 11 -7.20 -6.90 -7.50
C ARG A 11 -7.10 -8.40 -7.69
N THR A 12 -5.88 -8.93 -7.66
CA THR A 12 -5.64 -10.37 -7.76
C THR A 12 -6.22 -11.09 -6.55
N ILE A 13 -5.97 -10.58 -5.34
CA ILE A 13 -6.46 -11.17 -4.09
C ILE A 13 -8.00 -11.17 -4.03
N LEU A 14 -8.65 -10.09 -4.47
CA LEU A 14 -10.11 -9.91 -4.43
C LEU A 14 -10.83 -10.49 -5.67
N GLY A 15 -10.11 -11.05 -6.65
CA GLY A 15 -10.72 -11.61 -7.86
C GLY A 15 -11.43 -10.59 -8.75
N LEU A 16 -11.02 -9.31 -8.76
CA LEU A 16 -11.73 -8.21 -9.45
C LEU A 16 -11.53 -8.18 -10.98
N GLY A 17 -10.91 -9.21 -11.57
CA GLY A 17 -10.70 -9.34 -13.01
C GLY A 17 -9.86 -8.21 -13.63
N LYS A 18 -9.99 -7.96 -14.94
CA LYS A 18 -9.24 -6.93 -15.70
C LYS A 18 -10.05 -5.68 -16.06
N ARG A 19 -11.30 -5.57 -15.61
CA ARG A 19 -12.16 -4.41 -15.92
C ARG A 19 -11.70 -3.13 -15.22
N ALA A 20 -12.20 -1.98 -15.69
CA ALA A 20 -12.12 -0.75 -14.92
C ALA A 20 -12.81 -0.93 -13.56
N LEU A 21 -12.13 -0.46 -12.50
CA LEU A 21 -12.68 -0.47 -11.15
C LEU A 21 -13.41 0.84 -10.90
N LYS A 22 -14.48 0.76 -10.12
CA LYS A 22 -15.01 1.95 -9.45
C LYS A 22 -14.01 2.45 -8.39
N LEU A 23 -14.23 3.66 -7.89
CA LEU A 23 -13.35 4.24 -6.88
C LEU A 23 -13.30 3.37 -5.62
N GLU A 24 -14.45 2.91 -5.15
CA GLU A 24 -14.58 2.13 -3.92
C GLU A 24 -13.88 0.76 -4.06
N GLU A 25 -13.97 0.15 -5.24
CA GLU A 25 -13.27 -1.09 -5.55
C GLU A 25 -11.76 -0.89 -5.65
N SER A 26 -11.33 0.26 -6.18
CA SER A 26 -9.91 0.63 -6.23
C SER A 26 -9.35 0.86 -4.84
N GLN A 27 -10.11 1.51 -3.95
CA GLN A 27 -9.74 1.73 -2.56
C GLN A 27 -9.72 0.41 -1.77
N ALA A 28 -10.71 -0.47 -1.98
CA ALA A 28 -10.74 -1.80 -1.37
C ALA A 28 -9.53 -2.64 -1.83
N ALA A 29 -9.23 -2.65 -3.14
CA ALA A 29 -8.05 -3.30 -3.67
C ALA A 29 -6.75 -2.69 -3.11
N ALA A 30 -6.67 -1.36 -3.00
CA ALA A 30 -5.52 -0.70 -2.40
C ALA A 30 -5.33 -1.14 -0.95
N ALA A 31 -6.37 -1.15 -0.12
CA ALA A 31 -6.30 -1.54 1.28
C ALA A 31 -5.81 -2.98 1.46
N VAL A 32 -6.40 -3.93 0.71
CA VAL A 32 -6.02 -5.35 0.76
C VAL A 32 -4.60 -5.56 0.23
N GLY A 33 -4.29 -4.99 -0.92
CA GLY A 33 -2.98 -5.17 -1.53
C GLY A 33 -1.86 -4.43 -0.80
N GLN A 34 -2.16 -3.38 -0.03
CA GLN A 34 -1.15 -2.68 0.78
C GLN A 34 -0.61 -3.58 1.89
N ILE A 35 -1.45 -4.39 2.53
CA ILE A 35 -1.03 -5.38 3.55
C ILE A 35 -0.06 -6.38 2.91
N ALA A 36 -0.42 -6.93 1.75
CA ALA A 36 0.42 -7.88 1.04
C ALA A 36 1.75 -7.26 0.55
N LEU A 37 1.71 -6.04 0.03
CA LEU A 37 2.89 -5.32 -0.45
C LEU A 37 3.87 -5.03 0.69
N ALA A 38 3.36 -4.59 1.84
CA ALA A 38 4.19 -4.34 3.01
C ALA A 38 4.79 -5.62 3.59
N GLY A 39 4.03 -6.72 3.61
CA GLY A 39 4.55 -8.05 3.96
C GLY A 39 5.70 -8.47 3.05
N ALA A 40 5.53 -8.34 1.73
CA ALA A 40 6.58 -8.67 0.77
C ALA A 40 7.86 -7.84 0.97
N TRP A 41 7.74 -6.55 1.27
CA TRP A 41 8.88 -5.70 1.61
C TRP A 41 9.53 -6.09 2.94
N SER A 42 8.73 -6.41 3.95
CA SER A 42 9.22 -6.88 5.26
C SER A 42 10.03 -8.17 5.11
N ASP A 43 9.53 -9.13 4.34
CA ASP A 43 10.22 -10.39 4.09
C ASP A 43 11.51 -10.19 3.28
N ALA A 44 11.46 -9.33 2.25
CA ALA A 44 12.62 -9.06 1.41
C ALA A 44 13.74 -8.35 2.19
N LEU A 45 13.40 -7.33 2.98
CA LEU A 45 14.36 -6.58 3.80
C LEU A 45 14.85 -7.39 5.01
N GLY A 46 13.99 -8.23 5.58
CA GLY A 46 14.33 -9.14 6.67
C GLY A 46 15.45 -10.12 6.32
N LYS A 47 15.56 -10.55 5.05
CA LYS A 47 16.70 -11.36 4.57
C LYS A 47 18.05 -10.64 4.72
N GLY A 48 18.04 -9.31 4.68
CA GLY A 48 19.21 -8.46 4.94
C GLY A 48 19.34 -8.01 6.40
N SER A 49 18.61 -8.63 7.34
CA SER A 49 18.54 -8.22 8.75
C SER A 49 18.04 -6.78 8.97
N LEU A 50 17.29 -6.22 8.00
CA LEU A 50 16.69 -4.89 8.10
C LEU A 50 15.24 -5.00 8.58
N LYS A 51 14.85 -4.15 9.52
CA LYS A 51 13.45 -3.99 9.94
C LYS A 51 12.76 -2.96 9.07
N SER A 52 11.55 -3.25 8.61
CA SER A 52 10.72 -2.30 7.87
C SER A 52 9.58 -1.74 8.72
N GLY A 53 9.20 -0.49 8.47
CA GLY A 53 7.96 0.11 8.95
C GLY A 53 7.15 0.64 7.77
N GLN A 54 5.83 0.44 7.81
CA GLN A 54 4.93 1.00 6.80
C GLN A 54 4.52 2.41 7.18
N ILE A 55 4.55 3.32 6.21
CA ILE A 55 4.04 4.68 6.33
C ILE A 55 3.08 4.94 5.17
N LEU A 56 1.89 5.48 5.49
CA LEU A 56 0.90 5.95 4.53
C LEU A 56 0.68 7.43 4.80
N LEU A 57 0.81 8.25 3.75
CA LEU A 57 0.64 9.69 3.83
C LEU A 57 -0.18 10.16 2.64
N THR A 58 -0.94 11.21 2.87
CA THR A 58 -1.64 12.00 1.86
C THR A 58 -1.08 13.41 1.82
N LEU A 59 -1.45 14.20 0.82
CA LEU A 59 -1.04 15.61 0.74
C LEU A 59 -1.42 16.39 2.01
N GLY A 60 -2.60 16.09 2.58
CA GLY A 60 -3.10 16.73 3.80
C GLY A 60 -2.24 16.47 5.04
N ASP A 61 -1.46 15.39 5.07
CA ASP A 61 -0.55 15.09 6.19
C ASP A 61 0.72 15.96 6.15
N THR A 62 1.04 16.52 4.97
CA THR A 62 2.23 17.38 4.78
C THR A 62 1.92 18.88 4.77
N GLU A 63 0.68 19.28 4.50
CA GLU A 63 0.28 20.69 4.45
C GLU A 63 -0.20 21.24 5.81
N GLU A 64 -0.56 20.36 6.75
CA GLU A 64 -1.06 20.74 8.06
C GLU A 64 0.07 20.69 9.11
N ARG A 65 0.62 21.87 9.45
CA ARG A 65 1.78 22.08 10.36
C ARG A 65 1.71 21.37 11.73
N ARG A 66 0.54 20.86 12.13
CA ARG A 66 0.30 20.13 13.39
C ARG A 66 0.52 18.61 13.33
N ARG A 67 0.71 18.00 12.16
CA ARG A 67 0.92 16.54 12.03
C ARG A 67 2.35 16.13 11.67
N TYR A 68 3.25 17.10 11.62
CA TYR A 68 4.65 16.88 11.24
C TYR A 68 5.51 16.28 12.37
N LEU A 69 4.95 16.03 13.56
CA LEU A 69 5.66 15.55 14.75
C LEU A 69 4.88 14.44 15.45
#